data_AF-A0A2S5DCX3-F1
#
_entry.id   AF-A0A2S5DCX3-F1
#
_cell.length_a   1.000
_cell.length_b   1.000
_cell.length_c   1.000
_cell.angle_alpha   90.00
_cell.angle_beta   90.00
_cell.angle_gamma   90.00
#
_symmetry.space_group_name_H-M   'P 1'
#
loop_
_entity.id
_entity.type
_entity.pdbx_description
1 polymer ?
#
loop_
_entity_poly.entity_id
_entity_poly.type
_entity_poly.pdbx_seq_one_letter_code
_entity_poly.pdbx_strand_id
1 'polypeptide(L)'
;MLSDHAFAEFCQRQQLSNTSIKVIGRVRQSDPSRRVKSSWGNVSCRFTSRKMRVTIQAESHSNELAALYLWEHDPNVHEFYDQPEPIKLKYAKENGRKIGVTHTSDYFLIAEDFIGWVECKTEEELERLATKQPERFQFVDGQWHSPPGQAFAAQFGLGYRIRSSNETDWSLVRNLHFLQDYLADHPLQTSPEESKLIQGLFQDKADHSLFELLHAHEDLSADAIYQAIADGGLYVDLCAAPLSDPVNVMVYRDAVAAECLRTQGVTNARYPNAMR
;
A
#
# COMPACT_ATOMS: atom_id res chain seq x y z
N MET A 1 4.01 2.78 -13.83
CA MET A 1 4.05 4.19 -14.24
C MET A 1 3.18 4.32 -15.48
N LEU A 2 2.32 5.32 -15.49
CA LEU A 2 1.44 5.55 -16.63
C LEU A 2 2.28 6.00 -17.83
N SER A 3 1.95 5.51 -19.02
CA SER A 3 2.46 6.09 -20.26
C SER A 3 1.96 7.53 -20.40
N ASP A 4 2.59 8.35 -21.24
CA ASP A 4 2.14 9.73 -21.47
C ASP A 4 0.68 9.80 -21.93
N HIS A 5 0.26 8.84 -22.75
CA HIS A 5 -1.13 8.71 -23.19
C HIS A 5 -2.07 8.34 -22.04
N ALA A 6 -1.75 7.28 -21.28
CA ALA A 6 -2.55 6.86 -20.13
C ALA A 6 -2.62 7.95 -19.04
N PHE A 7 -1.54 8.71 -18.86
CA PHE A 7 -1.52 9.86 -17.94
C PHE A 7 -2.44 10.99 -18.42
N ALA A 8 -2.46 11.29 -19.72
CA ALA A 8 -3.38 12.29 -20.27
C ALA A 8 -4.85 11.89 -20.07
N GLU A 9 -5.18 10.61 -20.34
CA GLU A 9 -6.52 10.06 -20.09
C GLU A 9 -6.89 10.09 -18.60
N PHE A 10 -5.95 9.70 -17.73
CA PHE A 10 -6.12 9.80 -16.28
C PHE A 10 -6.40 11.23 -15.83
N CYS A 11 -5.62 12.21 -16.29
CA CYS A 11 -5.83 13.62 -15.98
C CYS A 11 -7.20 14.12 -16.43
N GLN A 12 -7.66 13.71 -17.61
CA GLN A 12 -8.97 14.07 -18.13
C GLN A 12 -10.09 13.45 -17.29
N ARG A 13 -9.98 12.15 -16.97
CA ARG A 13 -10.96 11.42 -16.15
C ARG A 13 -11.07 12.00 -14.73
N GLN A 14 -9.94 12.37 -14.14
CA GLN A 14 -9.85 13.01 -12.82
C GLN A 14 -10.16 14.52 -12.86
N GLN A 15 -10.48 15.08 -14.04
CA GLN A 15 -10.81 16.49 -14.25
C GLN A 15 -9.76 17.45 -13.68
N LEU A 16 -8.48 17.09 -13.81
CA LEU A 16 -7.38 17.85 -13.23
C LEU A 16 -7.22 19.20 -13.94
N SER A 17 -6.99 20.25 -13.15
CA SER A 17 -6.72 21.57 -13.70
C SER A 17 -5.36 21.60 -14.40
N ASN A 18 -5.18 22.51 -15.36
CA ASN A 18 -3.88 22.75 -15.99
C ASN A 18 -2.77 23.07 -14.96
N THR A 19 -3.12 23.66 -13.82
CA THR A 19 -2.19 23.94 -12.74
C THR A 19 -1.74 22.64 -12.06
N SER A 20 -2.68 21.74 -11.75
CA SER A 20 -2.41 20.43 -11.16
C SER A 20 -1.53 19.59 -12.08
N ILE A 21 -1.90 19.51 -13.37
CA ILE A 21 -1.14 18.75 -14.39
C ILE A 21 0.30 19.25 -14.49
N LYS A 22 0.52 20.57 -14.43
CA LYS A 22 1.87 21.15 -14.43
C LYS A 22 2.69 20.74 -13.21
N VAL A 23 2.08 20.71 -12.02
CA VAL A 23 2.77 20.27 -10.80
C VAL A 23 3.14 18.79 -10.92
N ILE A 24 2.18 17.94 -11.29
CA ILE A 24 2.40 16.50 -11.44
C ILE A 24 3.47 16.23 -12.51
N GLY A 25 3.40 16.91 -13.66
CA GLY A 25 4.39 16.78 -14.72
C GLY A 25 5.82 17.12 -14.27
N ARG A 26 5.98 18.13 -13.40
CA ARG A 26 7.29 18.43 -12.78
C ARG A 26 7.74 17.29 -11.87
N VAL A 27 6.88 16.83 -10.97
CA VAL A 27 7.21 15.72 -10.06
C VAL A 27 7.65 14.48 -10.83
N ARG A 28 6.95 14.12 -11.92
CA ARG A 28 7.27 12.95 -12.75
C ARG A 28 8.61 13.06 -13.51
N GLN A 29 9.10 14.29 -13.73
CA GLN A 29 10.32 14.58 -14.50
C GLN A 29 11.51 14.93 -13.62
N SER A 30 11.29 15.19 -12.33
CA SER A 30 12.35 15.60 -11.39
C SER A 30 12.99 14.40 -10.72
N ASP A 31 14.30 14.48 -10.52
CA ASP A 31 15.02 13.61 -9.57
C ASP A 31 14.62 13.94 -8.11
N PRO A 32 14.80 13.00 -7.16
CA PRO A 32 14.57 13.25 -5.74
C PRO A 32 15.36 14.47 -5.25
N SER A 33 14.68 15.38 -4.53
CA SER A 33 15.25 16.67 -4.14
C SER A 33 16.42 16.56 -3.16
N ARG A 34 16.57 15.43 -2.48
CA ARG A 34 17.74 15.09 -1.65
C ARG A 34 18.06 13.60 -1.77
N ARG A 35 19.26 13.24 -1.32
CA ARG A 35 19.65 11.85 -1.11
C ARG A 35 19.51 11.52 0.37
N VAL A 36 18.77 10.47 0.69
CA VAL A 36 18.67 9.91 2.04
C VAL A 36 20.06 9.47 2.49
N LYS A 37 20.46 9.89 3.69
CA LYS A 37 21.68 9.41 4.35
C LYS A 37 21.26 8.57 5.56
N SER A 38 21.92 7.44 5.76
CA SER A 38 21.79 6.71 7.03
C SER A 38 22.27 7.59 8.18
N SER A 39 21.48 7.63 9.25
CA SER A 39 21.83 8.35 10.49
C SER A 39 21.48 7.49 11.70
N TRP A 40 21.94 7.87 12.89
CA TRP A 40 21.63 7.11 14.09
C TRP A 40 20.11 7.10 14.34
N GLY A 41 19.48 5.94 14.15
CA GLY A 41 18.02 5.76 14.22
C GLY A 41 17.33 5.53 12.86
N ASN A 42 17.94 5.93 11.74
CA ASN A 42 17.36 5.80 10.39
C ASN A 42 18.26 4.96 9.48
N VAL A 43 17.75 3.83 9.00
CA VAL A 43 18.41 3.01 7.98
C VAL A 43 17.84 3.40 6.62
N SER A 44 18.68 4.00 5.78
CA SER A 44 18.32 4.29 4.39
C SER A 44 18.10 2.98 3.64
N CYS A 45 16.90 2.80 3.13
CA CYS A 45 16.50 1.70 2.27
C CYS A 45 16.38 2.17 0.84
N ARG A 46 16.61 1.26 -0.09
CA ARG A 46 16.28 1.43 -1.50
C ARG A 46 15.21 0.42 -1.85
N PHE A 47 14.09 0.91 -2.36
CA PHE A 47 12.99 0.10 -2.84
C PHE A 47 12.96 0.17 -4.36
N THR A 48 13.09 -0.97 -5.04
CA THR A 48 13.00 -1.02 -6.50
C THR A 48 11.54 -1.20 -6.90
N SER A 49 10.87 -0.13 -7.30
CA SER A 49 9.50 -0.22 -7.82
C SER A 49 9.54 -0.88 -9.20
N ARG A 50 8.85 -2.00 -9.35
CA ARG A 50 8.65 -2.68 -10.63
C ARG A 50 7.58 -1.95 -11.43
N LYS A 51 6.51 -1.53 -10.76
CA LYS A 51 5.43 -0.71 -11.31
C LYS A 51 6.00 0.49 -12.05
N MET A 52 6.97 1.19 -11.47
CA MET A 52 7.53 2.41 -12.04
C MET A 52 8.91 2.23 -12.71
N ARG A 53 9.57 1.09 -12.51
CA ARG A 53 10.94 0.80 -13.00
C ARG A 53 11.98 1.83 -12.52
N VAL A 54 11.80 2.33 -11.30
CA VAL A 54 12.70 3.28 -10.64
C VAL A 54 13.04 2.80 -9.23
N THR A 55 14.15 3.30 -8.68
CA THR A 55 14.49 3.09 -7.27
C THR A 55 13.98 4.26 -6.45
N ILE A 56 13.14 3.97 -5.47
CA ILE A 56 12.58 4.91 -4.51
C ILE A 56 13.36 4.79 -3.20
N GLN A 57 13.68 5.92 -2.57
CA GLN A 57 14.36 5.93 -1.28
C GLN A 57 13.35 5.89 -0.14
N ALA A 58 13.70 5.20 0.95
CA ALA A 58 13.00 5.26 2.22
C ALA A 58 13.99 5.46 3.38
N GLU A 59 13.61 6.21 4.41
CA GLU A 59 14.44 6.46 5.60
C GLU A 59 14.12 5.54 6.79
N SER A 60 12.99 4.83 6.71
CA SER A 60 12.51 3.95 7.77
C SER A 60 11.93 2.65 7.22
N HIS A 61 12.36 1.51 7.77
CA HIS A 61 11.77 0.20 7.48
C HIS A 61 10.33 0.09 7.99
N SER A 62 10.07 0.62 9.19
CA SER A 62 8.82 0.37 9.90
C SER A 62 7.67 1.28 9.48
N ASN A 63 7.94 2.31 8.70
CA ASN A 63 6.94 3.29 8.29
C ASN A 63 6.95 3.51 6.78
N GLU A 64 8.05 4.05 6.26
CA GLU A 64 8.16 4.44 4.86
C GLU A 64 8.25 3.23 3.93
N LEU A 65 9.15 2.29 4.20
CA LEU A 65 9.30 1.08 3.39
C LEU A 65 8.00 0.27 3.37
N ALA A 66 7.31 0.17 4.52
CA ALA A 66 6.01 -0.46 4.60
C ALA A 66 4.96 0.23 3.70
N ALA A 67 4.94 1.57 3.66
CA ALA A 67 4.09 2.33 2.75
C ALA A 67 4.40 2.00 1.28
N LEU A 68 5.68 1.93 0.92
CA LEU A 68 6.12 1.59 -0.44
C LEU A 68 5.66 0.20 -0.88
N TYR A 69 5.75 -0.82 -0.01
CA TYR A 69 5.21 -2.15 -0.31
C TYR A 69 3.70 -2.10 -0.56
N LEU A 70 2.94 -1.38 0.26
CA LEU A 70 1.49 -1.27 0.07
C LEU A 70 1.15 -0.56 -1.25
N TRP A 71 1.80 0.56 -1.55
CA TRP A 71 1.58 1.33 -2.77
C TRP A 71 2.03 0.61 -4.06
N GLU A 72 3.12 -0.16 -4.01
CA GLU A 72 3.58 -0.96 -5.14
C GLU A 72 2.52 -1.98 -5.57
N HIS A 73 1.80 -2.56 -4.61
CA HIS A 73 0.84 -3.64 -4.85
C HIS A 73 -0.63 -3.18 -4.84
N ASP A 74 -0.92 -1.92 -4.51
CA ASP A 74 -2.25 -1.35 -4.64
C ASP A 74 -2.57 -1.05 -6.12
N PRO A 75 -3.64 -1.65 -6.70
CA PRO A 75 -4.02 -1.40 -8.09
C PRO A 75 -4.51 0.04 -8.34
N ASN A 76 -4.93 0.76 -7.29
CA ASN A 76 -5.38 2.14 -7.40
C ASN A 76 -4.24 3.16 -7.34
N VAL A 77 -3.04 2.73 -6.93
CA VAL A 77 -1.84 3.57 -6.93
C VAL A 77 -1.10 3.40 -8.24
N HIS A 78 -0.91 4.50 -8.98
CA HIS A 78 -0.26 4.47 -10.28
C HIS A 78 1.22 4.78 -10.21
N GLU A 79 1.58 5.79 -9.41
CA GLU A 79 2.94 6.32 -9.27
C GLU A 79 3.17 6.90 -7.87
N PHE A 80 4.39 6.80 -7.37
CA PHE A 80 4.84 7.40 -6.12
C PHE A 80 6.31 7.82 -6.22
N TYR A 81 6.61 9.05 -5.84
CA TYR A 81 7.93 9.66 -5.98
C TYR A 81 8.48 10.07 -4.62
N ASP A 82 9.70 9.68 -4.30
CA ASP A 82 10.38 10.09 -3.06
C ASP A 82 10.86 11.54 -3.14
N GLN A 83 10.68 12.24 -2.03
CA GLN A 83 11.30 13.54 -1.75
C GLN A 83 11.05 14.57 -2.85
N PRO A 84 9.77 14.87 -3.19
CA PRO A 84 9.42 15.91 -4.16
C PRO A 84 10.01 17.27 -3.78
N GLU A 85 9.92 18.23 -4.70
CA GLU A 85 10.44 19.58 -4.47
C GLU A 85 9.96 20.17 -3.12
N PRO A 86 10.86 20.84 -2.36
CA PRO A 86 10.49 21.43 -1.09
C PRO A 86 9.37 22.47 -1.22
N ILE A 87 8.36 22.36 -0.37
CA ILE A 87 7.20 23.24 -0.32
C ILE A 87 7.32 24.23 0.84
N LYS A 88 6.69 25.40 0.71
CA LYS A 88 6.70 26.43 1.76
C LYS A 88 5.40 26.38 2.57
N LEU A 89 5.49 25.81 3.76
CA LEU A 89 4.38 25.77 4.72
C LEU A 89 4.29 27.09 5.46
N LYS A 90 3.09 27.69 5.50
CA LYS A 90 2.81 28.95 6.18
C LYS A 90 1.73 28.74 7.25
N TYR A 91 2.02 29.12 8.49
CA TYR A 91 1.06 29.05 9.59
C TYR A 91 1.38 30.11 10.65
N ALA A 92 0.43 30.40 11.52
CA ALA A 92 0.63 31.26 12.69
C ALA A 92 0.81 30.37 13.93
N LYS A 93 1.72 30.73 14.84
CA LYS A 93 1.78 30.13 16.17
C LYS A 93 0.68 30.67 17.07
N GLU A 94 0.45 30.02 18.21
CA GLU A 94 -0.46 30.48 19.27
C GLU A 94 -0.30 31.97 19.63
N ASN A 95 0.94 32.50 19.65
CA ASN A 95 1.21 33.92 19.91
C ASN A 95 0.95 34.87 18.71
N GLY A 96 0.28 34.38 17.65
CA GLY A 96 -0.04 35.14 16.44
C GLY A 96 1.13 35.33 15.46
N ARG A 97 2.34 34.87 15.80
CA ARG A 97 3.51 35.04 14.93
C ARG A 97 3.39 34.16 13.68
N LYS A 98 3.40 34.79 12.50
CA LYS A 98 3.45 34.09 11.20
C LYS A 98 4.82 33.47 10.97
N ILE A 99 4.83 32.21 10.55
CA ILE A 99 6.02 31.43 10.24
C ILE A 99 5.91 30.88 8.82
N GLY A 100 7.02 30.87 8.10
CA GLY A 100 7.19 30.14 6.85
C GLY A 100 8.33 29.14 6.98
N VAL A 101 8.04 27.85 6.89
CA VAL A 101 9.04 26.78 6.92
C VAL A 101 9.11 26.11 5.56
N THR A 102 10.32 25.93 5.04
CA THR A 102 10.55 25.07 3.88
C THR A 102 10.57 23.62 4.35
N HIS A 103 9.77 22.78 3.71
CA HIS A 103 9.58 21.38 4.08
C HIS A 103 9.53 20.52 2.82
N THR A 104 10.31 19.45 2.81
CA THR A 104 10.21 18.38 1.81
C THR A 104 9.34 17.30 2.40
N SER A 105 8.25 16.95 1.73
CA SER A 105 7.45 15.78 2.10
C SER A 105 8.18 14.50 1.74
N ASP A 106 7.85 13.40 2.41
CA ASP A 106 8.52 12.12 2.17
C ASP A 106 8.19 11.59 0.75
N TYR A 107 6.94 11.72 0.32
CA TYR A 107 6.49 11.22 -0.99
C TYR A 107 5.50 12.17 -1.71
N PHE A 108 5.34 11.93 -3.01
CA PHE A 108 4.21 12.41 -3.80
C PHE A 108 3.52 11.21 -4.45
N LEU A 109 2.21 11.06 -4.23
CA LEU A 109 1.41 9.93 -4.67
C LEU A 109 0.46 10.33 -5.81
N ILE A 110 0.32 9.47 -6.81
CA ILE A 110 -0.69 9.55 -7.87
C ILE A 110 -1.51 8.27 -7.80
N ALA A 111 -2.73 8.38 -7.27
CA ALA A 111 -3.68 7.29 -7.11
C ALA A 111 -5.08 7.71 -7.58
N GLU A 112 -5.99 6.74 -7.70
CA GLU A 112 -7.38 6.99 -8.13
C GLU A 112 -8.15 7.88 -7.16
N ASP A 113 -7.92 7.75 -5.86
CA ASP A 113 -8.62 8.47 -4.79
C ASP A 113 -7.81 9.64 -4.19
N PHE A 114 -6.53 9.76 -4.55
CA PHE A 114 -5.64 10.78 -4.00
C PHE A 114 -4.50 11.14 -4.95
N ILE A 115 -4.27 12.43 -5.13
CA ILE A 115 -3.09 12.96 -5.83
C ILE A 115 -2.49 14.08 -5.00
N GLY A 116 -1.24 13.94 -4.58
CA GLY A 116 -0.58 14.97 -3.81
C GLY A 116 0.54 14.49 -2.92
N TRP A 117 0.92 15.33 -1.96
CA TRP A 117 2.03 15.10 -1.05
C TRP A 117 1.63 14.20 0.11
N VAL A 118 2.52 13.27 0.47
CA VAL A 118 2.36 12.38 1.62
C VAL A 118 3.56 12.56 2.55
N GLU A 119 3.27 12.83 3.82
CA GLU A 119 4.24 12.85 4.90
C GLU A 119 4.06 11.62 5.77
N CYS A 120 5.10 10.79 5.90
CA CYS A 120 5.09 9.61 6.75
C CYS A 120 5.63 9.96 8.14
N LYS A 121 4.90 9.56 9.19
CA LYS A 121 5.35 9.69 10.58
C LYS A 121 4.91 8.47 11.40
N THR A 122 5.65 8.13 12.45
CA THR A 122 5.13 7.14 13.39
C THR A 122 4.01 7.77 14.22
N GLU A 123 3.08 6.95 14.71
CA GLU A 123 2.00 7.47 15.58
C GLU A 123 2.58 8.19 16.81
N GLU A 124 3.56 7.57 17.46
CA GLU A 124 4.24 8.12 18.64
C GLU A 124 4.90 9.48 18.35
N GLU A 125 5.46 9.65 17.14
CA GLU A 125 6.00 10.93 16.70
C GLU A 125 4.91 11.97 16.50
N LEU A 126 3.76 11.57 15.91
CA LEU A 126 2.63 12.46 15.66
C LEU A 126 1.99 12.95 16.95
N GLU A 127 1.79 12.07 17.94
CA GLU A 127 1.29 12.46 19.28
C GLU A 127 2.18 13.53 19.92
N ARG A 128 3.51 13.32 19.87
CA ARG A 128 4.49 14.28 20.37
C ARG A 128 4.48 15.59 19.57
N LEU A 129 4.34 15.51 18.24
CA LEU A 129 4.33 16.66 17.35
C LEU A 129 3.05 17.49 17.50
N ALA A 130 1.90 16.86 17.71
CA ALA A 130 0.63 17.53 17.97
C ALA A 130 0.70 18.40 19.23
N THR A 131 1.40 17.92 20.26
CA THR A 131 1.63 18.70 21.49
C THR A 131 2.58 19.87 21.26
N LYS A 132 3.63 19.69 20.45
CA LYS A 132 4.70 20.70 20.25
C LYS A 132 4.41 21.71 19.14
N GLN A 133 3.63 21.31 18.15
CA GLN A 133 3.32 22.04 16.91
C GLN A 133 1.85 21.78 16.51
N PRO A 134 0.87 22.10 17.37
CA PRO A 134 -0.56 21.85 17.12
C PRO A 134 -1.10 22.57 15.88
N GLU A 135 -0.41 23.60 15.40
CA GLU A 135 -0.79 24.33 14.18
C GLU A 135 -0.36 23.60 12.90
N ARG A 136 0.50 22.59 13.03
CA ARG A 136 1.00 21.77 11.93
C ARG A 136 0.54 20.31 12.00
N PHE A 137 0.30 19.77 13.18
CA PHE A 137 -0.11 18.38 13.36
C PHE A 137 -1.35 18.33 14.24
N GLN A 138 -2.44 17.83 13.68
CA GLN A 138 -3.75 17.77 14.34
C GLN A 138 -4.36 16.39 14.14
N PHE A 139 -4.97 15.84 15.17
CA PHE A 139 -5.77 14.62 15.07
C PHE A 139 -7.23 15.00 15.14
N VAL A 140 -7.97 14.81 14.03
CA VAL A 140 -9.39 15.19 13.89
C VAL A 140 -10.10 14.04 13.21
N ASP A 141 -11.27 13.66 13.75
CA ASP A 141 -12.13 12.60 13.19
C ASP A 141 -11.41 11.28 12.88
N GLY A 142 -10.45 10.90 13.73
CA GLY A 142 -9.69 9.66 13.60
C GLY A 142 -8.54 9.74 12.59
N GLN A 143 -8.21 10.93 12.06
CA GLN A 143 -7.16 11.12 11.06
C GLN A 143 -6.17 12.23 11.42
N TRP A 144 -4.95 12.06 10.94
CA TRP A 144 -3.89 13.06 11.08
C TRP A 144 -3.94 14.09 9.96
N HIS A 145 -3.90 15.36 10.34
CA HIS A 145 -3.96 16.49 9.43
C HIS A 145 -2.79 17.43 9.63
N SER A 146 -2.39 18.05 8.52
CA SER A 146 -1.52 19.22 8.50
C SER A 146 -2.24 20.38 7.81
N PRO A 147 -2.92 21.25 8.57
CA PRO A 147 -3.58 22.43 8.00
C PRO A 147 -2.68 23.26 7.05
N PRO A 148 -1.40 23.55 7.38
CA PRO A 148 -0.55 24.30 6.45
C PRO A 148 -0.17 23.49 5.20
N GLY A 149 -0.04 22.16 5.31
CA GLY A 149 0.21 21.29 4.15
C GLY A 149 -0.99 21.25 3.22
N GLN A 150 -2.19 21.06 3.78
CA GLN A 150 -3.45 21.06 3.03
C GLN A 150 -3.71 22.41 2.37
N ALA A 151 -3.48 23.52 3.09
CA ALA A 151 -3.61 24.87 2.53
C ALA A 151 -2.60 25.14 1.41
N PHE A 152 -1.40 24.55 1.47
CA PHE A 152 -0.45 24.59 0.36
C PHE A 152 -0.97 23.83 -0.86
N ALA A 153 -1.34 22.55 -0.68
CA ALA A 153 -1.73 21.68 -1.78
C ALA A 153 -3.04 22.13 -2.47
N ALA A 154 -3.99 22.68 -1.70
CA ALA A 154 -5.25 23.21 -2.21
C ALA A 154 -5.08 24.34 -3.25
N GLN A 155 -3.99 25.10 -3.18
CA GLN A 155 -3.67 26.13 -4.19
C GLN A 155 -3.47 25.55 -5.60
N PHE A 156 -3.16 24.25 -5.68
CA PHE A 156 -2.96 23.51 -6.92
C PHE A 156 -4.09 22.53 -7.21
N GLY A 157 -5.16 22.51 -6.38
CA GLY A 157 -6.21 21.50 -6.48
C GLY A 157 -5.73 20.07 -6.18
N LEU A 158 -4.71 19.93 -5.32
CA LEU A 158 -4.10 18.65 -4.94
C LEU A 158 -4.22 18.43 -3.43
N GLY A 159 -3.93 17.21 -2.99
CA GLY A 159 -3.99 16.79 -1.59
C GLY A 159 -2.67 16.94 -0.83
N TYR A 160 -2.78 16.98 0.51
CA TYR A 160 -1.66 16.77 1.43
C TYR A 160 -2.15 15.84 2.52
N ARG A 161 -1.51 14.67 2.69
CA ARG A 161 -1.88 13.65 3.68
C ARG A 161 -0.72 13.39 4.62
N ILE A 162 -1.04 13.20 5.91
CA ILE A 162 -0.12 12.57 6.85
C ILE A 162 -0.49 11.09 6.87
N ARG A 163 0.49 10.22 6.65
CA ARG A 163 0.35 8.77 6.84
C ARG A 163 1.00 8.38 8.16
N SER A 164 0.20 7.81 9.06
CA SER A 164 0.69 7.22 10.30
C SER A 164 1.18 5.79 10.09
N SER A 165 2.15 5.36 10.90
CA SER A 165 2.53 3.95 11.02
C SER A 165 1.35 3.05 11.42
N ASN A 166 0.34 3.57 12.11
CA ASN A 166 -0.87 2.83 12.51
C ASN A 166 -1.75 2.42 11.33
N GLU A 167 -1.58 3.03 10.16
CA GLU A 167 -2.27 2.63 8.92
C GLU A 167 -1.62 1.40 8.26
N THR A 168 -0.55 0.86 8.84
CA THR A 168 0.18 -0.28 8.27
C THR A 168 -0.44 -1.60 8.68
N ASP A 169 -1.01 -2.32 7.71
CA ASP A 169 -1.33 -3.73 7.87
C ASP A 169 -0.04 -4.57 7.74
N TRP A 170 0.48 -4.99 8.89
CA TRP A 170 1.72 -5.77 8.96
C TRP A 170 1.59 -7.19 8.40
N SER A 171 0.39 -7.78 8.41
CA SER A 171 0.16 -9.08 7.78
C SER A 171 0.28 -8.96 6.27
N LEU A 172 -0.37 -7.93 5.70
CA LEU A 172 -0.28 -7.64 4.28
C LEU A 172 1.15 -7.35 3.84
N VAL A 173 1.87 -6.47 4.54
CA VAL A 173 3.28 -6.15 4.19
C VAL A 173 4.16 -7.40 4.21
N ARG A 174 4.02 -8.26 5.22
CA ARG A 174 4.80 -9.51 5.29
C ARG A 174 4.43 -10.48 4.16
N ASN A 175 3.16 -10.58 3.82
CA ASN A 175 2.69 -11.47 2.77
C ASN A 175 3.09 -10.99 1.37
N LEU A 176 3.05 -9.68 1.12
CA LEU A 176 3.58 -9.10 -0.11
C LEU A 176 5.09 -9.30 -0.23
N HIS A 177 5.83 -9.12 0.87
CA HIS A 177 7.26 -9.43 0.90
C HIS A 177 7.52 -10.93 0.68
N PHE A 178 6.71 -11.82 1.25
CA PHE A 178 6.82 -13.27 1.03
C PHE A 178 6.59 -13.62 -0.44
N LEU A 179 5.59 -12.99 -1.07
CA LEU A 179 5.24 -13.24 -2.48
C LEU A 179 6.11 -12.47 -3.49
N GLN A 180 7.11 -11.70 -3.04
CA GLN A 180 7.84 -10.77 -3.91
C GLN A 180 8.49 -11.46 -5.12
N ASP A 181 8.93 -12.71 -4.99
CA ASP A 181 9.59 -13.45 -6.07
C ASP A 181 8.57 -14.02 -7.07
N TYR A 182 7.35 -14.32 -6.62
CA TYR A 182 6.23 -14.78 -7.46
C TYR A 182 5.51 -13.62 -8.17
N LEU A 183 5.56 -12.41 -7.59
CA LEU A 183 5.03 -11.17 -8.16
C LEU A 183 6.00 -10.48 -9.15
N ALA A 184 7.02 -11.19 -9.65
CA ALA A 184 8.05 -10.64 -10.53
C ALA A 184 7.61 -10.65 -12.01
N ASP A 185 8.24 -9.81 -12.86
CA ASP A 185 8.01 -9.73 -14.32
C ASP A 185 8.26 -11.06 -15.07
N HIS A 186 8.95 -11.99 -14.41
CA HIS A 186 9.17 -13.36 -14.90
C HIS A 186 8.63 -14.34 -13.84
N PRO A 187 7.29 -14.50 -13.75
CA PRO A 187 6.70 -15.43 -12.82
C PRO A 187 7.14 -16.85 -13.16
N LEU A 188 7.29 -17.70 -12.14
CA LEU A 188 7.43 -19.13 -12.37
C LEU A 188 6.20 -19.58 -13.16
N GLN A 189 6.39 -20.34 -14.23
CA GLN A 189 5.25 -20.83 -14.99
C GLN A 189 4.77 -22.11 -14.33
N THR A 190 3.58 -22.07 -13.72
CA THR A 190 2.91 -23.29 -13.26
C THR A 190 2.65 -24.19 -14.47
N SER A 191 3.06 -25.46 -14.39
CA SER A 191 2.87 -26.39 -15.49
C SER A 191 1.36 -26.64 -15.76
N PRO A 192 0.97 -27.04 -16.98
CA PRO A 192 -0.40 -27.46 -17.26
C PRO A 192 -0.87 -28.62 -16.36
N GLU A 193 0.04 -29.51 -15.96
CA GLU A 193 -0.21 -30.60 -15.04
C GLU A 193 -0.51 -30.08 -13.62
N GLU A 194 0.35 -29.23 -13.05
CA GLU A 194 0.12 -28.61 -11.74
C GLU A 194 -1.16 -27.77 -11.72
N SER A 195 -1.44 -27.04 -12.80
CA SER A 195 -2.68 -26.26 -12.93
C SER A 195 -3.93 -27.15 -12.86
N LYS A 196 -3.90 -28.32 -13.51
CA LYS A 196 -4.99 -29.30 -13.45
C LYS A 196 -5.11 -29.91 -12.06
N LEU A 197 -3.99 -30.21 -11.39
CA LEU A 197 -3.98 -30.71 -10.03
C LEU A 197 -4.63 -29.70 -9.08
N ILE A 198 -4.20 -28.43 -9.14
CA ILE A 198 -4.78 -27.33 -8.35
C ILE A 198 -6.29 -27.25 -8.59
N GLN A 199 -6.74 -27.20 -9.84
CA GLN A 199 -8.18 -27.17 -10.15
C GLN A 199 -8.93 -28.39 -9.61
N GLY A 200 -8.31 -29.57 -9.67
CA GLY A 200 -8.85 -30.82 -9.13
C GLY A 200 -9.11 -30.76 -7.63
N LEU A 201 -8.21 -30.13 -6.85
CA LEU A 201 -8.34 -29.99 -5.40
C LEU A 201 -9.60 -29.21 -5.00
N PHE A 202 -10.09 -28.30 -5.85
CA PHE A 202 -11.26 -27.46 -5.56
C PHE A 202 -12.58 -27.97 -6.18
N GLN A 203 -12.63 -29.22 -6.67
CA GLN A 203 -13.86 -29.77 -7.27
C GLN A 203 -14.95 -30.06 -6.22
N ASP A 204 -14.58 -30.66 -5.09
CA ASP A 204 -15.52 -31.09 -4.05
C ASP A 204 -15.74 -30.02 -2.96
N LYS A 205 -14.77 -29.14 -2.76
CA LYS A 205 -14.81 -28.07 -1.76
C LYS A 205 -14.15 -26.81 -2.30
N ALA A 206 -14.66 -25.65 -1.91
CA ALA A 206 -14.22 -24.36 -2.45
C ALA A 206 -13.06 -23.72 -1.67
N ASP A 207 -12.62 -24.34 -0.57
CA ASP A 207 -11.61 -23.84 0.35
C ASP A 207 -10.77 -24.97 0.96
N HIS A 208 -9.48 -24.68 1.16
CA HIS A 208 -8.50 -25.52 1.84
C HIS A 208 -7.60 -24.64 2.69
N SER A 209 -7.04 -25.17 3.77
CA SER A 209 -5.89 -24.52 4.40
C SER A 209 -4.68 -24.53 3.44
N LEU A 210 -3.80 -23.55 3.56
CA LEU A 210 -2.56 -23.54 2.77
C LEU A 210 -1.72 -24.78 3.09
N PHE A 211 -1.71 -25.24 4.35
CA PHE A 211 -1.06 -26.48 4.75
C PHE A 211 -1.58 -27.69 3.97
N GLU A 212 -2.90 -27.85 3.83
CA GLU A 212 -3.50 -28.95 3.07
C GLU A 212 -3.07 -28.90 1.60
N LEU A 213 -3.09 -27.72 0.96
CA LEU A 213 -2.67 -27.58 -0.44
C LEU A 213 -1.19 -27.95 -0.63
N LEU A 214 -0.31 -27.46 0.24
CA LEU A 214 1.13 -27.72 0.19
C LEU A 214 1.49 -29.20 0.36
N HIS A 215 0.58 -30.01 0.93
CA HIS A 215 0.78 -31.45 1.15
C HIS A 215 -0.21 -32.32 0.37
N ALA A 216 -0.95 -31.74 -0.58
CA ALA A 216 -2.05 -32.43 -1.25
C ALA A 216 -1.59 -33.50 -2.24
N HIS A 217 -0.44 -33.27 -2.92
CA HIS A 217 0.06 -34.17 -3.96
C HIS A 217 1.58 -34.05 -4.13
N GLU A 218 2.28 -35.17 -4.35
CA GLU A 218 3.75 -35.18 -4.50
C GLU A 218 4.23 -34.43 -5.76
N ASP A 219 3.44 -34.48 -6.84
CA ASP A 219 3.72 -33.76 -8.09
C ASP A 219 3.30 -32.27 -8.08
N LEU A 220 2.78 -31.75 -6.97
CA LEU A 220 2.40 -30.34 -6.85
C LEU A 220 3.44 -29.58 -6.02
N SER A 221 4.18 -28.69 -6.67
CA SER A 221 5.18 -27.88 -5.98
C SER A 221 4.55 -26.76 -5.12
N ALA A 222 5.23 -26.39 -4.05
CA ALA A 222 4.86 -25.21 -3.26
C ALA A 222 4.89 -23.93 -4.11
N ASP A 223 5.87 -23.83 -5.03
CA ASP A 223 6.01 -22.72 -5.95
C ASP A 223 4.79 -22.56 -6.86
N ALA A 224 4.23 -23.66 -7.37
CA ALA A 224 3.01 -23.62 -8.18
C ALA A 224 1.81 -23.06 -7.40
N ILE A 225 1.70 -23.36 -6.10
CA ILE A 225 0.62 -22.84 -5.25
C ILE A 225 0.82 -21.35 -4.98
N TYR A 226 2.02 -20.93 -4.58
CA TYR A 226 2.30 -19.52 -4.33
C TYR A 226 2.22 -18.67 -5.59
N GLN A 227 2.62 -19.21 -6.75
CA GLN A 227 2.42 -18.56 -8.03
C GLN A 227 0.93 -18.43 -8.36
N ALA A 228 0.13 -19.48 -8.17
CA ALA A 228 -1.31 -19.40 -8.40
C ALA A 228 -2.00 -18.37 -7.48
N ILE A 229 -1.51 -18.20 -6.25
CA ILE A 229 -1.96 -17.12 -5.35
C ILE A 229 -1.52 -15.75 -5.89
N ALA A 230 -0.27 -15.59 -6.29
CA ALA A 230 0.28 -14.34 -6.81
C ALA A 230 -0.42 -13.88 -8.10
N ASP A 231 -0.77 -14.82 -8.98
CA ASP A 231 -1.49 -14.56 -10.24
C ASP A 231 -3.00 -14.34 -10.03
N GLY A 232 -3.51 -14.53 -8.81
CA GLY A 232 -4.93 -14.44 -8.49
C GLY A 232 -5.77 -15.62 -8.98
N GLY A 233 -5.12 -16.71 -9.43
CA GLY A 233 -5.77 -17.98 -9.76
C GLY A 233 -6.28 -18.73 -8.53
N LEU A 234 -5.73 -18.44 -7.35
CA LEU A 234 -6.24 -18.79 -6.04
C LEU A 234 -6.41 -17.52 -5.21
N TYR A 235 -7.44 -17.48 -4.37
CA TYR A 235 -7.72 -16.34 -3.51
C TYR A 235 -7.29 -16.60 -2.07
N VAL A 236 -6.54 -15.66 -1.49
CA VAL A 236 -6.18 -15.62 -0.07
C VAL A 236 -6.44 -14.20 0.44
N ASP A 237 -6.99 -14.09 1.65
CA ASP A 237 -7.00 -12.82 2.37
C ASP A 237 -5.62 -12.54 2.96
N LEU A 238 -4.82 -11.74 2.26
CA LEU A 238 -3.44 -11.43 2.67
C LEU A 238 -3.35 -10.59 3.96
N CYS A 239 -4.47 -10.07 4.47
CA CYS A 239 -4.53 -9.36 5.75
C CYS A 239 -4.80 -10.31 6.93
N ALA A 240 -5.40 -11.48 6.68
CA ALA A 240 -5.92 -12.35 7.72
C ALA A 240 -4.84 -13.07 8.54
N ALA A 241 -3.84 -13.66 7.88
CA ALA A 241 -2.77 -14.41 8.53
C ALA A 241 -1.47 -14.41 7.69
N PRO A 242 -0.29 -14.58 8.31
CA PRO A 242 0.96 -14.69 7.57
C PRO A 242 1.04 -15.98 6.73
N LEU A 243 1.44 -15.88 5.46
CA LEU A 243 1.70 -17.03 4.57
C LEU A 243 2.78 -17.97 5.09
N SER A 244 3.68 -17.47 5.93
CA SER A 244 4.68 -18.26 6.65
C SER A 244 4.10 -19.19 7.72
N ASP A 245 2.79 -19.10 8.00
CA ASP A 245 2.06 -20.00 8.90
C ASP A 245 0.91 -20.70 8.15
N PRO A 246 1.22 -21.74 7.35
CA PRO A 246 0.27 -22.34 6.41
C PRO A 246 -0.97 -22.97 7.06
N VAL A 247 -0.90 -23.31 8.35
CA VAL A 247 -2.01 -23.93 9.09
C VAL A 247 -3.15 -22.93 9.31
N ASN A 248 -2.81 -21.66 9.51
CA ASN A 248 -3.77 -20.59 9.83
C ASN A 248 -4.21 -19.78 8.60
N VAL A 249 -3.75 -20.15 7.40
CA VAL A 249 -4.10 -19.48 6.15
C VAL A 249 -5.15 -20.30 5.43
N MET A 250 -6.30 -19.69 5.15
CA MET A 250 -7.32 -20.27 4.27
C MET A 250 -7.13 -19.78 2.83
N VAL A 251 -7.12 -20.74 1.91
CA VAL A 251 -7.02 -20.55 0.47
C VAL A 251 -8.34 -20.97 -0.17
N TYR A 252 -8.85 -20.13 -1.04
CA TYR A 252 -10.11 -20.31 -1.73
C TYR A 252 -9.88 -20.43 -3.22
N ARG A 253 -10.77 -21.14 -3.90
CA ARG A 253 -10.74 -21.25 -5.37
C ARG A 253 -10.75 -19.87 -6.02
N ASP A 254 -11.59 -18.96 -5.52
CA ASP A 254 -11.75 -17.61 -6.05
C ASP A 254 -12.35 -16.67 -4.97
N ALA A 255 -12.37 -15.37 -5.25
CA ALA A 255 -12.90 -14.37 -4.33
C ALA A 255 -14.40 -14.55 -4.01
N VAL A 256 -15.18 -15.05 -4.97
CA VAL A 256 -16.63 -15.30 -4.82
C VAL A 256 -16.87 -16.43 -3.82
N ALA A 257 -16.10 -17.51 -3.93
CA ALA A 257 -16.12 -18.63 -3.00
C ALA A 257 -15.79 -18.16 -1.57
N ALA A 258 -14.77 -17.32 -1.41
CA ALA A 258 -14.40 -16.77 -0.11
C ALA A 258 -15.53 -15.95 0.53
N GLU A 259 -16.22 -15.11 -0.27
CA GLU A 259 -17.35 -14.33 0.21
C GLU A 259 -18.56 -15.19 0.61
N CYS A 260 -18.91 -16.18 -0.21
CA CYS A 260 -19.98 -17.14 0.08
C CYS A 260 -19.72 -17.91 1.39
N LEU A 261 -18.50 -18.39 1.61
CA LEU A 261 -18.17 -19.15 2.82
C LEU A 261 -18.09 -18.27 4.07
N ARG A 262 -17.57 -17.04 3.95
CA ARG A 262 -17.58 -16.07 5.06
C ARG A 262 -19.00 -15.75 5.51
N THR A 263 -19.91 -15.48 4.56
CA THR A 263 -21.31 -15.17 4.88
C THR A 263 -22.04 -16.36 5.51
N GLN A 264 -21.80 -17.59 5.03
CA GLN A 264 -22.34 -18.81 5.62
C GLN A 264 -21.82 -19.08 7.05
N GLY A 265 -20.53 -18.83 7.29
CA GLY A 265 -19.91 -18.92 8.62
C GLY A 265 -20.50 -17.93 9.62
N VAL A 266 -20.78 -16.69 9.20
CA VAL A 266 -21.46 -15.69 10.04
C VAL A 266 -22.92 -16.07 10.33
N THR A 267 -23.64 -16.64 9.36
CA THR A 267 -25.00 -17.15 9.61
C THR A 267 -25.02 -18.34 10.56
N ASN A 268 -24.06 -19.26 10.47
CA ASN A 268 -23.96 -20.39 11.39
C ASN A 268 -23.50 -19.96 12.80
N ALA A 269 -22.66 -18.92 12.92
CA ALA A 269 -22.26 -18.36 14.21
C ALA A 269 -23.39 -17.55 14.91
N ARG A 270 -24.39 -17.06 14.15
CA ARG A 270 -25.56 -16.35 14.70
C ARG A 270 -26.69 -17.27 15.18
N TYR A 271 -26.59 -18.57 14.95
CA TYR A 271 -27.48 -19.58 15.54
C TYR A 271 -26.68 -20.58 16.40
N PRO A 272 -26.14 -20.18 17.57
CA PRO A 272 -25.78 -21.17 18.58
C PRO A 272 -27.09 -21.80 19.10
N ASN A 273 -27.38 -23.02 18.66
CA ASN A 273 -28.32 -23.98 19.24
C ASN A 273 -29.32 -23.42 20.25
N ALA A 274 -30.44 -22.88 19.77
CA ALA A 274 -31.67 -23.00 20.52
C ALA A 274 -32.21 -24.43 20.33
N MET A 275 -32.37 -25.14 21.44
CA MET A 275 -32.95 -26.48 21.60
C MET A 275 -31.99 -27.67 21.41
N ARG A 276 -31.47 -28.18 22.52
CA ARG A 276 -32.10 -29.30 23.25
C ARG A 276 -31.69 -29.28 24.72
#